data_AF-A0A124GAV7-F1
#
_entry.id   AF-A0A124GAV7-F1
#
_cell.length_a   1.000
_cell.length_b   1.000
_cell.length_c   1.000
_cell.angle_alpha   90.00
_cell.angle_beta   90.00
_cell.angle_gamma   90.00
#
_symmetry.space_group_name_H-M   'P 1'
#
loop_
_entity.id
_entity.type
_entity.pdbx_description
1 polymer ?
#
loop_
_entity_poly.entity_id
_entity_poly.type
_entity_poly.pdbx_seq_one_letter_code
_entity_poly.pdbx_strand_id
1 'polypeptide(L)' 'MGGFAESVRERVRAARAAVEAAQAADDAYALAVAQDELDDALRIARSVGVDPDRGTGDAARGGAAE' A
#
# COMPACT_ATOMS: atom_id res chain seq x y z
N MET A 1 2.50 7.02 -17.13
CA MET A 1 3.69 7.27 -16.27
C MET A 1 3.18 7.92 -15.00
N GLY A 2 2.90 7.10 -13.99
CA GLY A 2 2.51 7.60 -12.68
C GLY A 2 3.64 8.37 -12.04
N GLY A 3 3.34 9.55 -11.51
CA GLY A 3 4.34 10.39 -10.85
C GLY A 3 4.86 9.75 -9.56
N PHE A 4 5.82 10.41 -8.91
CA PHE A 4 6.40 9.97 -7.64
C PHE A 4 5.36 9.51 -6.60
N ALA A 5 4.25 10.25 -6.46
CA ALA A 5 3.18 9.89 -5.54
C ALA A 5 2.49 8.54 -5.88
N GLU A 6 2.36 8.21 -7.16
CA GLU A 6 1.81 6.92 -7.59
C GLU A 6 2.78 5.79 -7.30
N SER A 7 4.09 5.98 -7.52
CA SER A 7 5.11 5.01 -7.16
C SER A 7 5.14 4.73 -5.65
N VAL A 8 4.97 5.76 -4.82
CA VAL A 8 4.86 5.61 -3.35
C VAL A 8 3.63 4.79 -2.97
N ARG A 9 2.47 5.04 -3.60
CA ARG A 9 1.25 4.25 -3.37
C ARG A 9 1.43 2.80 -3.81
N GLU A 10 2.04 2.56 -4.97
CA GLU A 10 2.32 1.20 -5.43
C GLU A 10 3.23 0.44 -4.48
N ARG A 11 4.24 1.11 -3.90
CA ARG A 11 5.09 0.49 -2.88
C ARG A 11 4.28 0.05 -1.67
N VAL A 12 3.37 0.89 -1.17
CA VAL A 12 2.49 0.53 -0.04
C VAL A 12 1.56 -0.63 -0.41
N ARG A 13 0.97 -0.62 -1.61
CA ARG A 13 0.13 -1.74 -2.09
C ARG A 13 0.91 -3.06 -2.15
N ALA A 14 2.11 -3.03 -2.71
CA ALA A 14 2.97 -4.21 -2.82
C ALA A 14 3.36 -4.76 -1.44
N ALA A 15 3.71 -3.89 -0.48
CA ALA A 15 4.04 -4.31 0.88
C ALA A 15 2.84 -4.92 1.61
N ARG A 16 1.63 -4.35 1.46
CA ARG A 16 0.39 -4.95 2.01
C ARG A 16 0.14 -6.35 1.43
N ALA A 17 0.28 -6.51 0.12
CA ALA A 17 0.12 -7.80 -0.54
C ALA A 17 1.16 -8.84 -0.05
N ALA A 18 2.41 -8.40 0.21
CA ALA A 18 3.44 -9.27 0.77
C ALA A 18 3.11 -9.76 2.19
N VAL A 19 2.55 -8.90 3.04
CA VAL A 19 2.08 -9.27 4.38
C VAL A 19 0.98 -10.33 4.29
N GLU A 20 -0.03 -10.11 3.44
CA GLU A 20 -1.12 -11.07 3.24
C GLU A 20 -0.61 -12.41 2.71
N ALA A 21 0.33 -12.39 1.75
CA ALA A 21 0.92 -13.60 1.20
C ALA A 21 1.74 -14.38 2.25
N ALA A 22 2.55 -13.69 3.06
CA ALA A 22 3.33 -14.33 4.12
C ALA A 22 2.44 -14.92 5.22
N GLN A 23 1.36 -14.22 5.57
CA GLN A 23 0.37 -14.73 6.53
C GLN A 23 -0.38 -15.96 5.98
N ALA A 24 -0.77 -15.95 4.70
CA ALA A 24 -1.42 -17.10 4.07
C ALA A 24 -0.48 -18.33 3.96
N ALA A 25 0.83 -18.10 3.89
CA ALA A 25 1.84 -19.15 3.86
C ALA A 25 2.25 -19.67 5.25
N ASP A 26 1.76 -19.06 6.34
CA ASP A 26 2.22 -19.31 7.73
C ASP A 26 3.75 -19.18 7.89
N ASP A 27 4.36 -18.26 7.12
CA ASP A 27 5.80 -17.99 7.17
C ASP A 27 6.07 -16.82 8.13
N ALA A 28 6.36 -17.16 9.38
CA ALA A 28 6.60 -16.18 10.43
C ALA A 28 7.79 -15.24 10.15
N TYR A 29 8.83 -15.73 9.45
CA TYR A 29 9.98 -14.90 9.11
C TYR A 29 9.63 -13.93 7.97
N ALA A 30 9.02 -14.44 6.90
CA ALA A 30 8.56 -13.59 5.80
C ALA A 30 7.52 -12.57 6.26
N LEU A 31 6.67 -12.93 7.21
CA LEU A 31 5.68 -12.02 7.79
C LEU A 31 6.37 -10.87 8.54
N ALA A 32 7.37 -11.15 9.36
CA ALA A 32 8.12 -10.13 10.08
C ALA A 32 8.84 -9.16 9.12
N VAL A 33 9.46 -9.69 8.05
CA VAL A 33 10.12 -8.86 7.02
C VAL A 33 9.09 -8.00 6.27
N ALA A 34 7.96 -8.58 5.86
CA ALA A 34 6.94 -7.85 5.11
C ALA A 34 6.28 -6.74 5.96
N GLN A 35 6.14 -6.96 7.26
CA GLN A 35 5.64 -5.94 8.20
C GLN A 35 6.59 -4.76 8.33
N ASP A 36 7.90 -5.00 8.49
CA ASP A 36 8.92 -3.95 8.54
C ASP A 36 8.94 -3.11 7.24
N GLU A 37 8.87 -3.78 6.09
CA GLU A 37 8.79 -3.10 4.78
C GLU A 37 7.51 -2.29 4.60
N LEU A 38 6.37 -2.76 5.13
CA LEU A 38 5.11 -2.01 5.11
C LEU A 38 5.21 -0.77 5.98
N ASP A 39 5.76 -0.90 7.20
CA ASP A 39 5.98 0.24 8.10
C ASP A 39 6.90 1.28 7.47
N ASP A 40 7.95 0.85 6.79
CA ASP A 40 8.86 1.73 6.05
C ASP A 40 8.20 2.43 4.87
N ALA A 41 7.40 1.71 4.08
CA ALA A 41 6.65 2.30 2.98
C ALA A 41 5.66 3.37 3.48
N LEU A 42 4.96 3.10 4.59
CA LEU A 42 4.03 4.04 5.23
C LEU A 42 4.76 5.24 5.82
N ARG A 43 5.93 5.03 6.43
CA ARG A 43 6.80 6.10 6.95
C ARG A 43 7.25 7.04 5.84
N ILE A 44 7.67 6.50 4.69
CA ILE A 44 8.05 7.29 3.50
C ILE A 44 6.85 8.06 2.95
N ALA A 45 5.68 7.40 2.81
CA ALA A 45 4.48 8.07 2.33
C ALA A 45 4.10 9.28 3.21
N ARG A 46 4.18 9.11 4.53
CA ARG A 46 3.96 10.19 5.49
C ARG A 46 5.00 11.31 5.36
N SER A 47 6.29 10.97 5.25
CA SER A 47 7.37 11.98 5.21
C SER A 47 7.31 12.86 3.97
N VAL A 48 6.75 12.35 2.87
CA VAL A 48 6.59 13.09 1.61
C VAL A 48 5.16 13.60 1.38
N GLY A 49 4.27 13.48 2.37
CA GLY A 49 2.89 14.00 2.31
C GLY A 49 1.99 13.27 1.31
N VAL A 50 2.30 12.02 0.98
CA VAL A 50 1.48 11.18 0.09
C VAL A 50 0.50 10.37 0.94
N ASP A 51 -0.79 10.56 0.69
CA ASP A 51 -1.82 9.65 1.18
C ASP A 51 -1.76 8.32 0.38
N PRO A 52 -1.46 7.18 1.04
CA PRO A 52 -1.34 5.88 0.40
C PRO A 52 -2.68 5.33 -0.10
N ASP A 53 -3.81 5.76 0.47
CA ASP A 53 -5.15 5.25 0.17
C ASP A 53 -5.91 6.14 -0.84
N ARG A 54 -5.29 7.26 -1.23
CA ARG A 54 -5.83 8.19 -2.24
C ARG A 54 -5.96 7.53 -3.60
N GLY A 55 -7.20 7.35 -4.05
CA GLY A 55 -7.57 6.72 -5.32
C GLY A 55 -8.36 5.42 -5.17
N THR A 56 -8.30 4.75 -4.01
CA THR A 56 -9.14 3.56 -3.74
C THR A 56 -10.59 3.95 -3.43
N GLY A 57 -10.81 5.12 -2.81
CA GLY A 57 -12.13 5.62 -2.40
C GLY A 57 -12.88 6.49 -3.43
N ASP A 58 -12.19 7.15 -4.35
CA ASP A 58 -12.85 8.03 -5.35
C ASP A 58 -13.53 7.23 -6.47
N ALA A 59 -12.94 6.11 -6.90
CA ALA A 59 -13.54 5.25 -7.92
C ALA A 59 -14.87 4.61 -7.44
N ALA A 60 -15.02 4.37 -6.14
CA ALA A 60 -16.23 3.77 -5.56
C ALA A 60 -17.37 4.79 -5.33
N ARG A 61 -17.09 6.10 -5.36
CA ARG A 61 -18.09 7.15 -5.08
C ARG A 61 -18.60 7.88 -6.34
N GLY A 62 -18.01 7.63 -7.51
CA GLY A 62 -18.37 8.27 -8.78
C GLY A 62 -19.33 7.49 -9.69
N GLY A 63 -19.87 6.35 -9.26
CA GLY A 63 -20.69 5.44 -10.08
C GLY A 63 -22.19 5.45 -9.77
N ALA A 64 -22.74 6.55 -9.27
CA ALA A 64 -24.17 6.70 -9.04
C ALA A 64 -24.63 8.13 -9.39
N ALA A 65 -24.60 8.47 -10.68
CA ALA A 65 -25.42 9.51 -11.25
C ALA A 65 -25.56 9.29 -12.75
N GLU A 66 -26.83 9.14 -13.15
CA GLU A 66 -27.43 9.08 -14.50
C GLU A 66 -27.42 7.75 -15.25
#